data_AF-A0A179F1E4-F1
#
_entry.id   AF-A0A179F1E4-F1
#
_cell.length_a   1.000
_cell.length_b   1.000
_cell.length_c   1.000
_cell.angle_alpha   90.00
_cell.angle_beta   90.00
_cell.angle_gamma   90.00
#
_symmetry.space_group_name_H-M   'P 1'
#
loop_
_entity.id
_entity.type
_entity.pdbx_description
1 polymer ?
#
loop_
_entity_poly.entity_id
_entity_poly.type
_entity_poly.pdbx_seq_one_letter_code
_entity_poly.pdbx_strand_id
1 'polypeptide(L)'
;MGLQHTIEDGNDDELAVRSATFWGAFALDHAWCLTTGSLPQCSRFPHLPPKPTIIEDVEASLWVPYTDEGAPQHRALEQPSNVRSVYKCFCELSELIHESLYLLHSPSVPFTANQVLGIYTQYFAWYGRIPEVLRLGYNFTPAVLFVQYYHFAMLLLFRPLISYRIIGSGVAPQDVCSQAADAIQALLASYAQLYTLKRTASFVPYFVLTATVMKLDIGTAAMRTATPGEAAEIHNEVVETLERAIIHLQEMVACHRFAAQALSIVLYLAKEGNIAFKSDDLEIVDDHDQPRDLHMFFSDVPARDSISPLARKLDQAGTSMQIPMFRSLVAQAYGRVPEGKALDETGFQEL
;
A
#
# COMPACT_ATOMS: atom_id res chain seq x y z
N MET A 1 20.08 -18.14 -11.38
CA MET A 1 20.77 -16.99 -12.00
C MET A 1 21.89 -16.40 -11.12
N GLY A 2 21.99 -16.69 -9.81
CA GLY A 2 23.17 -16.29 -9.02
C GLY A 2 23.43 -14.77 -8.94
N LEU A 3 22.40 -13.95 -9.17
CA LEU A 3 22.53 -12.48 -9.26
C LEU A 3 23.05 -11.84 -7.98
N GLN A 4 22.88 -12.52 -6.85
CA GLN A 4 23.34 -12.13 -5.52
C GLN A 4 24.84 -12.31 -5.26
N HIS A 5 25.56 -13.05 -6.12
CA HIS A 5 27.00 -13.30 -5.95
C HIS A 5 27.83 -12.22 -6.64
N THR A 6 28.65 -11.52 -5.87
CA THR A 6 29.82 -10.79 -6.37
C THR A 6 30.82 -11.80 -6.91
N ILE A 7 30.97 -11.86 -8.24
CA ILE A 7 32.05 -12.61 -8.86
C ILE A 7 33.25 -11.66 -8.90
N GLU A 8 34.36 -12.02 -8.24
CA GLU A 8 35.56 -11.18 -8.11
C GLU A 8 36.21 -10.83 -9.48
N ASP A 9 35.89 -11.57 -10.54
CA ASP A 9 36.38 -11.37 -11.92
C ASP A 9 35.35 -10.72 -12.88
N GLY A 10 34.22 -10.22 -12.37
CA GLY A 10 33.19 -9.57 -13.18
C GLY A 10 33.54 -8.12 -13.53
N ASN A 11 33.25 -7.67 -14.75
CA ASN A 11 33.32 -6.25 -15.13
C ASN A 11 32.44 -5.42 -14.17
N ASP A 12 32.94 -4.29 -13.65
CA ASP A 12 32.22 -3.42 -12.71
C ASP A 12 30.82 -3.02 -13.22
N ASP A 13 30.69 -2.79 -14.53
CA ASP A 13 29.41 -2.50 -15.17
C ASP A 13 28.45 -3.69 -15.12
N GLU A 14 28.95 -4.91 -15.30
CA GLU A 14 28.15 -6.12 -15.21
C GLU A 14 27.65 -6.34 -13.77
N LEU A 15 28.50 -6.11 -12.78
CA LEU A 15 28.13 -6.19 -11.36
C LEU A 15 27.07 -5.14 -11.01
N ALA A 16 27.17 -3.92 -11.55
CA ALA A 16 26.18 -2.87 -11.36
C ALA A 16 24.82 -3.25 -11.97
N VAL A 17 24.80 -3.77 -13.19
CA VAL A 17 23.56 -4.23 -13.86
C VAL A 17 22.94 -5.40 -13.11
N ARG A 18 23.73 -6.37 -12.67
CA ARG A 18 23.23 -7.52 -11.88
C ARG A 18 22.63 -7.08 -10.55
N SER A 19 23.27 -6.15 -9.86
CA SER A 19 22.77 -5.58 -8.61
C SER A 19 21.48 -4.82 -8.82
N ALA A 20 21.40 -3.95 -9.82
CA ALA A 20 20.17 -3.23 -10.21
C ALA A 20 19.03 -4.19 -10.54
N THR A 21 19.33 -5.23 -11.33
CA THR A 21 18.35 -6.26 -11.70
C THR A 21 17.85 -7.02 -10.47
N PHE A 22 18.74 -7.43 -9.56
CA PHE A 22 18.35 -8.11 -8.32
C PHE A 22 17.43 -7.24 -7.47
N TRP A 23 17.82 -5.99 -7.21
CA TRP A 23 17.05 -5.07 -6.37
C TRP A 23 15.67 -4.76 -6.96
N GLY A 24 15.59 -4.60 -8.29
CA GLY A 24 14.31 -4.44 -8.98
C GLY A 24 13.40 -5.66 -8.85
N ALA A 25 13.93 -6.87 -9.07
CA ALA A 25 13.17 -8.11 -8.92
C ALA A 25 12.74 -8.37 -7.46
N PHE A 26 13.63 -8.12 -6.51
CA PHE A 26 13.38 -8.26 -5.08
C PHE A 26 12.25 -7.35 -4.60
N ALA A 27 12.26 -6.09 -4.99
CA ALA A 27 11.20 -5.16 -4.64
C ALA A 27 9.88 -5.46 -5.36
N LEU A 28 9.93 -5.94 -6.60
CA LEU A 28 8.74 -6.36 -7.34
C LEU A 28 8.05 -7.56 -6.67
N ASP A 29 8.82 -8.57 -6.24
CA ASP A 29 8.33 -9.70 -5.46
C ASP A 29 7.65 -9.22 -4.17
N HIS A 30 8.23 -8.23 -3.48
CA HIS A 30 7.63 -7.68 -2.27
C HIS A 30 6.36 -6.88 -2.51
N ALA A 31 6.32 -6.05 -3.55
CA ALA A 31 5.12 -5.33 -3.92
C ALA A 31 3.98 -6.31 -4.23
N TRP A 32 4.29 -7.39 -4.94
CA TRP A 32 3.36 -8.50 -5.20
C TRP A 32 2.91 -9.21 -3.92
N CYS A 33 3.83 -9.50 -3.02
CA CYS A 33 3.53 -10.17 -1.76
C CYS A 33 2.66 -9.30 -0.83
N LEU A 34 2.89 -7.98 -0.78
CA LEU A 34 2.05 -7.06 -0.01
C LEU A 34 0.62 -6.98 -0.55
N THR A 35 0.45 -6.95 -1.87
CA THR A 35 -0.90 -6.85 -2.46
C THR A 35 -1.68 -8.16 -2.36
N THR A 36 -1.00 -9.30 -2.45
CA THR A 36 -1.62 -10.64 -2.36
C THR A 36 -1.66 -11.20 -0.94
N GLY A 37 -0.88 -10.65 -0.02
CA GLY A 37 -0.64 -11.17 1.34
C GLY A 37 -0.02 -12.56 1.34
N SER A 38 0.96 -12.75 0.47
CA SER A 38 1.75 -13.97 0.38
C SER A 38 3.16 -13.75 0.94
N LEU A 39 3.86 -14.85 1.20
CA LEU A 39 5.25 -14.79 1.65
C LEU A 39 6.18 -14.53 0.43
N PRO A 40 7.27 -13.74 0.59
CA PRO A 40 8.28 -13.57 -0.44
C PRO A 40 8.83 -14.90 -0.97
N GLN A 41 9.19 -14.92 -2.26
CA GLN A 41 9.85 -16.07 -2.88
C GLN A 41 11.31 -16.21 -2.40
N CYS A 42 11.90 -15.12 -1.92
CA CYS A 42 13.22 -15.13 -1.31
C CYS A 42 13.15 -15.62 0.15
N SER A 43 14.19 -16.34 0.59
CA SER A 43 14.34 -16.77 1.99
C SER A 43 14.37 -15.59 2.95
N ARG A 44 13.99 -15.80 4.23
CA ARG A 44 13.96 -14.77 5.29
C ARG A 44 15.24 -13.95 5.45
N PHE A 45 16.39 -14.57 5.21
CA PHE A 45 17.70 -13.94 5.32
C PHE A 45 18.45 -14.11 3.99
N PRO A 46 18.04 -13.38 2.94
CA PRO A 46 18.67 -13.49 1.64
C PRO A 46 20.06 -12.88 1.69
N HIS A 47 20.98 -13.38 0.86
CA HIS A 47 22.24 -12.68 0.61
C HIS A 47 21.96 -11.49 -0.31
N LEU A 48 22.15 -10.28 0.18
CA LEU A 48 21.81 -9.05 -0.55
C LEU A 48 23.05 -8.46 -1.23
N PRO A 49 22.96 -8.04 -2.51
CA PRO A 49 24.01 -7.26 -3.15
C PRO A 49 24.29 -5.95 -2.41
N PRO A 50 25.48 -5.35 -2.57
CA PRO A 50 25.76 -4.05 -1.98
C PRO A 50 24.78 -2.98 -2.50
N LYS A 51 24.44 -2.04 -1.61
CA LYS A 51 23.65 -0.85 -1.96
C LYS A 51 24.48 0.05 -2.89
N PRO A 52 23.85 0.85 -3.77
CA PRO A 52 24.57 1.69 -4.72
C PRO A 52 25.42 2.75 -4.02
N THR A 53 26.64 2.95 -4.53
CA THR A 53 27.49 4.08 -4.15
C THR A 53 26.91 5.38 -4.71
N ILE A 54 26.93 6.43 -3.89
CA ILE A 54 26.51 7.78 -4.31
C ILE A 54 27.67 8.42 -5.08
N ILE A 55 27.40 8.93 -6.29
CA ILE A 55 28.39 9.57 -7.16
C ILE A 55 27.85 10.96 -7.51
N GLU A 56 28.55 12.02 -7.12
CA GLU A 56 28.06 13.41 -7.22
C GLU A 56 27.69 13.80 -8.65
N ASP A 57 28.52 13.46 -9.64
CA ASP A 57 28.24 13.77 -11.06
C ASP A 57 26.96 13.08 -11.57
N VAL A 58 26.67 11.88 -11.06
CA VAL A 58 25.45 11.14 -11.40
C VAL A 58 24.24 11.74 -10.71
N GLU A 59 24.37 12.15 -9.45
CA GLU A 59 23.30 12.83 -8.70
C GLU A 59 22.94 14.18 -9.35
N ALA A 60 23.94 14.91 -9.85
CA ALA A 60 23.80 16.19 -10.53
C ALA A 60 23.22 16.09 -11.95
N SER A 61 23.05 14.87 -12.49
CA SER A 61 22.46 14.68 -13.81
C SER A 61 21.05 15.30 -13.87
N LEU A 62 20.76 16.00 -14.98
CA LEU A 62 19.50 16.70 -15.14
C LEU A 62 18.34 15.70 -15.24
N TRP A 63 17.34 15.87 -14.39
CA TRP A 63 16.06 15.20 -14.49
C TRP A 63 15.01 16.16 -15.04
N VAL A 64 14.22 15.65 -16.00
CA VAL A 64 13.09 16.34 -16.61
C VAL A 64 11.85 15.43 -16.58
N PRO A 65 10.65 15.96 -16.31
CA PRO A 65 9.41 15.21 -16.45
C PRO A 65 9.25 14.66 -17.88
N TYR A 66 8.72 13.44 -17.99
CA TYR A 66 8.37 12.86 -19.30
C TYR A 66 7.06 13.49 -19.82
N THR A 67 7.13 14.24 -20.93
CA THR A 67 6.01 15.04 -21.47
C THR A 67 5.48 14.48 -22.80
N ASP A 68 4.97 13.26 -22.79
CA ASP A 68 4.49 12.60 -24.02
C ASP A 68 2.96 12.67 -24.15
N GLU A 69 2.32 13.78 -23.73
CA GLU A 69 0.85 14.04 -23.62
C GLU A 69 0.39 14.16 -22.15
N GLY A 70 0.45 15.37 -21.56
CA GLY A 70 -0.37 15.71 -20.38
C GLY A 70 0.28 16.47 -19.22
N ALA A 71 1.61 16.53 -19.10
CA ALA A 71 2.23 17.41 -18.11
C ALA A 71 2.46 18.80 -18.72
N PRO A 72 2.08 19.91 -18.06
CA PRO A 72 2.40 21.24 -18.54
C PRO A 72 3.91 21.35 -18.70
N GLN A 73 4.38 21.80 -19.87
CA GLN A 73 5.80 22.05 -20.16
C GLN A 73 6.31 23.20 -19.28
N HIS A 74 6.48 22.97 -17.99
CA HIS A 74 7.08 23.91 -17.06
C HIS A 74 8.56 23.58 -16.94
N ARG A 75 9.42 24.41 -17.55
CA ARG A 75 10.88 24.44 -17.30
C ARG A 75 11.23 24.58 -15.80
N ALA A 76 10.25 24.93 -14.96
CA ALA A 76 10.40 25.07 -13.52
C ALA A 76 10.57 23.74 -12.75
N LEU A 77 10.37 22.57 -13.39
CA LEU A 77 10.52 21.26 -12.73
C LEU A 77 11.87 20.57 -12.99
N GLU A 78 12.76 21.23 -13.75
CA GLU A 78 14.15 20.81 -13.96
C GLU A 78 14.90 20.78 -12.63
N GLN A 79 15.51 19.64 -12.29
CA GLN A 79 16.25 19.47 -11.04
C GLN A 79 17.31 18.36 -11.16
N PRO A 80 18.27 18.26 -10.23
CA PRO A 80 19.16 17.11 -10.14
C PRO A 80 18.38 15.81 -9.92
N SER A 81 18.77 14.73 -10.62
CA SER A 81 18.03 13.47 -10.59
C SER A 81 18.09 12.76 -9.25
N ASN A 82 19.21 12.92 -8.52
CA ASN A 82 19.50 12.19 -7.29
C ASN A 82 19.28 10.67 -7.42
N VAL A 83 19.51 10.12 -8.62
CA VAL A 83 19.08 8.76 -8.99
C VAL A 83 19.72 7.67 -8.15
N ARG A 84 20.97 7.83 -7.69
CA ARG A 84 21.64 6.87 -6.79
C ARG A 84 21.10 7.00 -5.37
N SER A 85 20.77 8.20 -4.90
CA SER A 85 20.10 8.39 -3.61
C SER A 85 18.72 7.74 -3.60
N VAL A 86 17.93 7.95 -4.66
CA VAL A 86 16.62 7.30 -4.83
C VAL A 86 16.78 5.78 -4.84
N TYR A 87 17.72 5.26 -5.62
CA TYR A 87 17.98 3.83 -5.70
C TYR A 87 18.41 3.24 -4.34
N LYS A 88 19.29 3.93 -3.60
CA LYS A 88 19.69 3.52 -2.26
C LYS A 88 18.51 3.47 -1.28
N CYS A 89 17.69 4.51 -1.24
CA CYS A 89 16.50 4.57 -0.41
C CYS A 89 15.53 3.42 -0.74
N PHE A 90 15.39 3.09 -2.01
CA PHE A 90 14.57 1.98 -2.47
C PHE A 90 15.09 0.62 -2.00
N CYS A 91 16.40 0.36 -2.08
CA CYS A 91 16.99 -0.86 -1.54
C CYS A 91 16.73 -0.98 -0.03
N GLU A 92 17.00 0.09 0.73
CA GLU A 92 16.80 0.11 2.19
C GLU A 92 15.35 -0.13 2.59
N LEU A 93 14.39 0.48 1.88
CA LEU A 93 12.97 0.25 2.14
C LEU A 93 12.56 -1.19 1.79
N SER A 94 13.08 -1.73 0.69
CA SER A 94 12.77 -3.09 0.25
C SER A 94 13.26 -4.15 1.25
N GLU A 95 14.40 -3.93 1.89
CA GLU A 95 14.89 -4.76 3.01
C GLU A 95 13.93 -4.75 4.20
N LEU A 96 13.47 -3.56 4.63
CA LEU A 96 12.51 -3.43 5.73
C LEU A 96 11.17 -4.09 5.41
N ILE A 97 10.70 -3.93 4.18
CA ILE A 97 9.47 -4.56 3.71
C ILE A 97 9.61 -6.08 3.73
N HIS A 98 10.77 -6.63 3.36
CA HIS A 98 11.04 -8.06 3.47
C HIS A 98 10.82 -8.58 4.89
N GLU A 99 11.42 -7.91 5.88
CA GLU A 99 11.26 -8.28 7.29
C GLU A 99 9.81 -8.20 7.73
N SER A 100 9.10 -7.14 7.31
CA SER A 100 7.69 -6.96 7.64
C SER A 100 6.80 -8.04 7.03
N LEU A 101 7.05 -8.47 5.78
CA LEU A 101 6.32 -9.54 5.12
C LEU A 101 6.52 -10.89 5.82
N TYR A 102 7.75 -11.17 6.27
CA TYR A 102 8.05 -12.36 7.06
C TYR A 102 7.40 -12.31 8.44
N LEU A 103 7.30 -11.15 9.08
CA LEU A 103 6.51 -11.00 10.30
C LEU A 103 5.01 -11.23 10.03
N LEU A 104 4.49 -10.67 8.93
CA LEU A 104 3.08 -10.72 8.58
C LEU A 104 2.59 -12.09 8.16
N HIS A 105 3.40 -12.88 7.44
CA HIS A 105 2.94 -14.10 6.77
C HIS A 105 3.67 -15.38 7.21
N SER A 106 4.61 -15.31 8.16
CA SER A 106 5.25 -16.52 8.67
C SER A 106 4.28 -17.31 9.56
N PRO A 107 3.99 -18.59 9.23
CA PRO A 107 2.98 -19.38 9.93
C PRO A 107 3.42 -19.86 11.32
N SER A 108 4.70 -19.73 11.66
CA SER A 108 5.31 -20.42 12.80
C SER A 108 5.46 -19.57 14.05
N VAL A 109 5.22 -18.26 13.98
CA VAL A 109 5.44 -17.33 15.11
C VAL A 109 4.21 -16.45 15.28
N PRO A 110 3.55 -16.46 16.46
CA PRO A 110 2.44 -15.55 16.72
C PRO A 110 2.94 -14.11 16.72
N PHE A 111 2.09 -13.19 16.27
CA PHE A 111 2.36 -11.76 16.36
C PHE A 111 2.60 -11.37 17.81
N THR A 112 3.68 -10.65 18.07
CA THR A 112 3.90 -10.00 19.37
C THR A 112 3.98 -8.49 19.19
N ALA A 113 3.47 -7.75 20.16
CA ALA A 113 3.56 -6.29 20.22
C ALA A 113 5.00 -5.81 20.02
N ASN A 114 5.96 -6.47 20.68
CA ASN A 114 7.38 -6.11 20.60
C ASN A 114 7.95 -6.23 19.19
N GLN A 115 7.58 -7.28 18.44
CA GLN A 115 8.04 -7.44 17.06
C GLN A 115 7.45 -6.38 16.14
N VAL A 116 6.16 -6.11 16.26
CA VAL A 116 5.47 -5.08 15.45
C VAL A 116 6.04 -3.69 15.74
N LEU A 117 6.20 -3.34 17.02
CA LEU A 117 6.80 -2.07 17.43
C LEU A 117 8.28 -1.98 17.02
N GLY A 118 9.01 -3.09 17.01
CA GLY A 118 10.37 -3.17 16.50
C GLY A 118 10.44 -2.79 15.02
N ILE A 119 9.64 -3.43 14.18
CA ILE A 119 9.55 -3.11 12.74
C ILE A 119 9.05 -1.67 12.53
N TYR A 120 8.05 -1.23 13.29
CA TYR A 120 7.56 0.15 13.26
C TYR A 120 8.66 1.18 13.54
N THR A 121 9.49 0.92 14.57
CA THR A 121 10.62 1.80 14.91
C THR A 121 11.66 1.84 13.80
N GLN A 122 11.93 0.71 13.14
CA GLN A 122 12.84 0.66 11.99
C GLN A 122 12.30 1.47 10.80
N TYR A 123 11.01 1.32 10.50
CA TYR A 123 10.30 2.12 9.51
C TYR A 123 10.40 3.62 9.80
N PHE A 124 10.09 4.03 11.03
CA PHE A 124 10.17 5.43 11.45
C PHE A 124 11.60 5.98 11.35
N ALA A 125 12.59 5.20 11.80
CA ALA A 125 14.00 5.56 11.72
C ALA A 125 14.51 5.66 10.27
N TRP A 126 14.01 4.82 9.36
CA TRP A 126 14.30 4.95 7.94
C TRP A 126 13.68 6.22 7.35
N TYR A 127 12.40 6.49 7.64
CA TYR A 127 11.71 7.69 7.16
C TYR A 127 12.43 8.98 7.61
N GLY A 128 12.89 9.04 8.85
CA GLY A 128 13.67 10.17 9.37
C GLY A 128 15.05 10.36 8.72
N ARG A 129 15.63 9.29 8.14
CA ARG A 129 16.94 9.32 7.45
C ARG A 129 16.84 9.66 5.96
N ILE A 130 15.64 9.78 5.40
CA ILE A 130 15.47 10.17 3.99
C ILE A 130 16.16 11.54 3.79
N PRO A 131 17.11 11.64 2.83
CA PRO A 131 17.79 12.88 2.51
C PRO A 131 16.82 14.02 2.20
N GLU A 132 17.11 15.23 2.66
CA GLU A 132 16.26 16.40 2.43
C GLU A 132 16.00 16.65 0.94
N VAL A 133 17.02 16.40 0.11
CA VAL A 133 16.94 16.49 -1.36
C VAL A 133 15.94 15.53 -2.00
N LEU A 134 15.41 14.55 -1.26
CA LEU A 134 14.37 13.61 -1.71
C LEU A 134 13.01 13.85 -1.06
N ARG A 135 12.90 14.82 -0.13
CA ARG A 135 11.64 15.11 0.56
C ARG A 135 10.71 15.91 -0.34
N LEU A 136 9.41 15.67 -0.17
CA LEU A 136 8.36 16.40 -0.87
C LEU A 136 8.50 17.91 -0.59
N GLY A 137 8.33 18.73 -1.63
CA GLY A 137 8.46 20.19 -1.55
C GLY A 137 9.83 20.72 -1.95
N TYR A 138 10.89 19.91 -1.82
CA TYR A 138 12.22 20.20 -2.35
C TYR A 138 12.50 19.40 -3.62
N ASN A 139 12.02 18.16 -3.64
CA ASN A 139 12.12 17.25 -4.76
C ASN A 139 10.77 17.16 -5.45
N PHE A 140 10.75 17.38 -6.77
CA PHE A 140 9.55 17.13 -7.57
C PHE A 140 9.59 15.78 -8.28
N THR A 141 10.72 15.09 -8.37
CA THR A 141 10.79 13.78 -9.04
C THR A 141 9.76 12.79 -8.47
N PRO A 142 9.33 11.78 -9.25
CA PRO A 142 8.45 10.71 -8.79
C PRO A 142 8.97 9.86 -7.61
N ALA A 143 10.12 10.19 -7.00
CA ALA A 143 10.64 9.52 -5.81
C ALA A 143 9.65 9.51 -4.62
N VAL A 144 8.68 10.44 -4.60
CA VAL A 144 7.57 10.45 -3.65
C VAL A 144 6.79 9.12 -3.62
N LEU A 145 6.77 8.37 -4.72
CA LEU A 145 6.10 7.07 -4.79
C LEU A 145 6.70 6.05 -3.81
N PHE A 146 7.99 6.15 -3.47
CA PHE A 146 8.60 5.28 -2.45
C PHE A 146 8.16 5.65 -1.03
N VAL A 147 7.89 6.93 -0.77
CA VAL A 147 7.27 7.36 0.49
C VAL A 147 5.83 6.85 0.59
N GLN A 148 5.09 6.86 -0.52
CA GLN A 148 3.77 6.25 -0.58
C GLN A 148 3.82 4.74 -0.33
N TYR A 149 4.82 4.05 -0.88
CA TYR A 149 5.06 2.63 -0.64
C TYR A 149 5.39 2.32 0.83
N TYR A 150 6.17 3.18 1.49
CA TYR A 150 6.41 3.12 2.94
C TYR A 150 5.10 3.21 3.74
N HIS A 151 4.25 4.20 3.47
CA HIS A 151 2.97 4.33 4.17
C HIS A 151 2.05 3.14 3.91
N PHE A 152 2.07 2.60 2.69
CA PHE A 152 1.31 1.41 2.33
C PHE A 152 1.77 0.17 3.13
N ALA A 153 3.08 -0.08 3.21
CA ALA A 153 3.61 -1.19 4.00
C ALA A 153 3.30 -1.04 5.50
N MET A 154 3.41 0.19 6.02
CA MET A 154 3.04 0.55 7.38
C MET A 154 1.56 0.30 7.67
N LEU A 155 0.67 0.71 6.76
CA LEU A 155 -0.77 0.46 6.87
C LEU A 155 -1.05 -1.04 6.93
N LEU A 156 -0.44 -1.83 6.04
CA LEU A 156 -0.63 -3.29 6.01
C LEU A 156 -0.07 -3.99 7.26
N LEU A 157 1.02 -3.49 7.84
CA LEU A 157 1.59 -4.02 9.08
C LEU A 157 0.61 -3.90 10.26
N PHE A 158 -0.10 -2.77 10.37
CA PHE A 158 -1.02 -2.49 11.47
C PHE A 158 -2.47 -2.88 11.20
N ARG A 159 -2.85 -3.12 9.93
CA ARG A 159 -4.21 -3.51 9.53
C ARG A 159 -4.80 -4.69 10.31
N PRO A 160 -4.05 -5.79 10.60
CA PRO A 160 -4.58 -6.90 11.41
C PRO A 160 -4.88 -6.51 12.86
N LEU A 161 -4.33 -5.39 13.33
CA LEU A 161 -4.32 -4.96 14.72
C LEU A 161 -5.31 -3.84 15.02
N ILE A 162 -6.13 -3.40 14.04
CA ILE A 162 -7.04 -2.26 14.19
C ILE A 162 -8.09 -2.44 15.30
N SER A 163 -8.43 -3.68 15.65
CA SER A 163 -9.37 -3.98 16.76
C SER A 163 -8.66 -4.19 18.10
N TYR A 164 -7.35 -3.92 18.17
CA TYR A 164 -6.53 -4.18 19.34
C TYR A 164 -5.77 -2.93 19.80
N ARG A 165 -5.51 -2.89 21.10
CA ARG A 165 -4.59 -1.97 21.77
C ARG A 165 -3.28 -2.69 22.07
N ILE A 166 -2.17 -1.98 21.93
CA ILE A 166 -0.84 -2.47 22.31
C ILE A 166 -0.57 -2.11 23.78
N ILE A 167 -0.39 -3.11 24.63
CA ILE A 167 -0.15 -2.94 26.07
C ILE A 167 1.22 -2.29 26.27
N GLY A 168 1.28 -1.25 27.11
CA GLY A 168 2.54 -0.56 27.44
C GLY A 168 3.11 0.35 26.34
N SER A 169 2.37 0.57 25.25
CA SER A 169 2.73 1.50 24.18
C SER A 169 1.70 2.61 24.04
N GLY A 170 2.16 3.81 23.67
CA GLY A 170 1.31 4.93 23.26
C GLY A 170 0.84 4.84 21.80
N VAL A 171 1.32 3.84 21.04
CA VAL A 171 0.98 3.66 19.64
C VAL A 171 -0.36 2.93 19.52
N ALA A 172 -1.36 3.60 18.96
CA ALA A 172 -2.65 3.00 18.62
C ALA A 172 -2.65 2.53 17.14
N PRO A 173 -2.93 1.25 16.85
CA PRO A 173 -2.97 0.75 15.47
C PRO A 173 -3.94 1.50 14.55
N GLN A 174 -5.11 1.89 15.07
CA GLN A 174 -6.09 2.67 14.30
C GLN A 174 -5.51 4.03 13.86
N ASP A 175 -4.84 4.75 14.77
CA ASP A 175 -4.24 6.04 14.46
C ASP A 175 -3.13 5.90 13.41
N VAL A 176 -2.29 4.88 13.52
CA VAL A 176 -1.23 4.60 12.54
C VAL A 176 -1.82 4.31 11.16
N CYS A 177 -2.84 3.46 11.09
CA CYS A 177 -3.52 3.13 9.83
C CYS A 177 -4.24 4.34 9.22
N SER A 178 -4.91 5.16 10.04
CA SER A 178 -5.59 6.38 9.59
C SER A 178 -4.58 7.39 9.04
N GLN A 179 -3.52 7.69 9.79
CA GLN A 179 -2.45 8.60 9.37
C GLN A 179 -1.75 8.12 8.10
N ALA A 180 -1.50 6.81 7.97
CA ALA A 180 -0.91 6.25 6.76
C ALA A 180 -1.85 6.39 5.55
N ALA A 181 -3.15 6.17 5.72
CA ALA A 181 -4.13 6.36 4.66
C ALA A 181 -4.23 7.83 4.22
N ASP A 182 -4.24 8.76 5.17
CA ASP A 182 -4.26 10.21 4.88
C ASP A 182 -2.98 10.65 4.14
N ALA A 183 -1.81 10.14 4.57
CA ALA A 183 -0.55 10.40 3.89
C ALA A 183 -0.55 9.86 2.45
N ILE A 184 -1.05 8.64 2.23
CA ILE A 184 -1.17 8.06 0.87
C ILE A 184 -2.03 8.95 -0.03
N GLN A 185 -3.16 9.45 0.46
CA GLN A 185 -4.04 10.33 -0.29
C GLN A 185 -3.42 11.70 -0.57
N ALA A 186 -2.76 12.30 0.43
CA ALA A 186 -2.10 13.59 0.29
C ALA A 186 -0.96 13.54 -0.72
N LEU A 187 -0.10 12.50 -0.63
CA LEU A 187 0.99 12.28 -1.57
C LEU A 187 0.47 12.06 -2.99
N LEU A 188 -0.65 11.34 -3.14
CA LEU A 188 -1.27 11.13 -4.44
C LEU A 188 -1.85 12.42 -5.03
N ALA A 189 -2.50 13.25 -4.22
CA ALA A 189 -3.02 14.54 -4.66
C ALA A 189 -1.87 15.47 -5.11
N SER A 190 -0.77 15.52 -4.36
CA SER A 190 0.44 16.26 -4.77
C SER A 190 1.04 15.71 -6.06
N TYR A 191 1.09 14.38 -6.22
CA TYR A 191 1.57 13.75 -7.44
C TYR A 191 0.67 14.10 -8.64
N ALA A 192 -0.66 14.04 -8.49
CA ALA A 192 -1.62 14.36 -9.54
C ALA A 192 -1.45 15.79 -10.06
N GLN A 193 -1.19 16.74 -9.17
CA GLN A 193 -0.95 18.15 -9.54
C GLN A 193 0.31 18.34 -10.38
N LEU A 194 1.34 17.52 -10.16
CA LEU A 194 2.61 17.61 -10.90
C LEU A 194 2.59 16.82 -12.21
N TYR A 195 1.99 15.64 -12.20
CA TYR A 195 2.18 14.62 -13.25
C TYR A 195 0.92 14.06 -13.86
N THR A 196 -0.27 14.42 -13.37
CA THR A 196 -1.54 13.69 -13.62
C THR A 196 -1.47 12.25 -13.10
N LEU A 197 -2.59 11.53 -13.09
CA LEU A 197 -2.64 10.12 -12.68
C LEU A 197 -2.67 9.13 -13.85
N LYS A 198 -2.63 9.66 -15.08
CA LYS A 198 -2.73 8.90 -16.33
C LYS A 198 -1.52 8.01 -16.63
N ARG A 199 -0.38 8.19 -15.94
CA ARG A 199 0.85 7.40 -16.15
C ARG A 199 1.49 6.98 -14.82
N THR A 200 0.67 6.58 -13.87
CA THR A 200 1.15 6.12 -12.57
C THR A 200 1.78 4.72 -12.68
N ALA A 201 2.51 4.31 -11.65
CA ALA A 201 2.98 2.93 -11.56
C ALA A 201 1.78 1.99 -11.29
N SER A 202 1.82 0.76 -11.82
CA SER A 202 0.70 -0.19 -11.74
C SER A 202 0.25 -0.56 -10.31
N PHE A 203 1.06 -0.28 -9.29
CA PHE A 203 0.74 -0.50 -7.88
C PHE A 203 -0.05 0.64 -7.23
N VAL A 204 -0.01 1.85 -7.79
CA VAL A 204 -0.65 3.03 -7.20
C VAL A 204 -2.16 2.83 -6.95
N PRO A 205 -2.96 2.22 -7.86
CA PRO A 205 -4.37 2.00 -7.55
C PRO A 205 -4.61 1.05 -6.37
N TYR A 206 -3.66 0.17 -6.01
CA TYR A 206 -3.75 -0.65 -4.79
C TYR A 206 -3.56 0.19 -3.53
N PHE A 207 -2.65 1.16 -3.57
CA PHE A 207 -2.43 2.07 -2.45
C PHE A 207 -3.70 2.89 -2.19
N VAL A 208 -4.33 3.40 -3.26
CA VAL A 208 -5.61 4.11 -3.18
C VAL A 208 -6.70 3.24 -2.60
N LEU A 209 -6.94 2.07 -3.19
CA LEU A 209 -7.98 1.15 -2.73
C LEU A 209 -7.80 0.82 -1.24
N THR A 210 -6.59 0.46 -0.84
CA THR A 210 -6.31 0.03 0.54
C THR A 210 -6.46 1.18 1.53
N ALA A 211 -5.99 2.39 1.19
CA ALA A 211 -6.17 3.58 2.02
C ALA A 211 -7.65 3.95 2.17
N THR A 212 -8.43 3.91 1.07
CA THR A 212 -9.87 4.19 1.10
C THR A 212 -10.61 3.18 1.94
N VAL A 213 -10.40 1.87 1.72
CA VAL A 213 -11.02 0.82 2.53
C VAL A 213 -10.68 1.02 4.01
N MET A 214 -9.42 1.29 4.35
CA MET A 214 -9.02 1.52 5.74
C MET A 214 -9.76 2.71 6.38
N LYS A 215 -9.93 3.83 5.67
CA LYS A 215 -10.70 4.98 6.17
C LYS A 215 -12.18 4.66 6.33
N LEU A 216 -12.76 3.86 5.43
CA LEU A 216 -14.14 3.36 5.58
C LEU A 216 -14.26 2.46 6.82
N ASP A 217 -13.33 1.52 7.03
CA ASP A 217 -13.33 0.59 8.17
C ASP A 217 -13.26 1.36 9.49
N ILE A 218 -12.30 2.27 9.62
CA ILE A 218 -12.10 3.07 10.83
C ILE A 218 -13.28 4.02 11.04
N GLY A 219 -13.72 4.73 9.99
CA GLY A 219 -14.83 5.67 10.08
C GLY A 219 -16.15 4.98 10.48
N THR A 220 -16.46 3.82 9.89
CA THR A 220 -17.65 3.04 10.25
C THR A 220 -17.59 2.48 11.66
N ALA A 221 -16.43 2.06 12.14
CA ALA A 221 -16.24 1.66 13.53
C ALA A 221 -16.43 2.84 14.50
N ALA A 222 -15.82 4.00 14.21
CA ALA A 222 -15.90 5.19 15.04
C ALA A 222 -17.34 5.76 15.11
N MET A 223 -18.08 5.75 13.99
CA MET A 223 -19.48 6.19 13.96
C MET A 223 -20.41 5.35 14.86
N ARG A 224 -20.08 4.09 15.16
CA ARG A 224 -20.89 3.24 16.05
C ARG A 224 -20.81 3.66 17.52
N THR A 225 -19.71 4.30 17.91
CA THR A 225 -19.46 4.71 19.30
C THR A 225 -19.57 6.22 19.52
N ALA A 226 -19.61 6.99 18.43
CA ALA A 226 -19.64 8.45 18.45
C ALA A 226 -21.02 9.02 18.83
N THR A 227 -21.03 10.25 19.37
CA THR A 227 -22.27 11.00 19.52
C THR A 227 -22.83 11.41 18.15
N PRO A 228 -24.13 11.74 18.02
CA PRO A 228 -24.71 12.08 16.72
C PRO A 228 -24.01 13.24 15.98
N GLY A 229 -23.43 14.20 16.70
CA GLY A 229 -22.66 15.30 16.11
C GLY A 229 -21.32 14.84 15.54
N GLU A 230 -20.54 14.11 16.35
CA GLU A 230 -19.25 13.53 15.94
C GLU A 230 -19.43 12.52 14.80
N ALA A 231 -20.48 11.69 14.84
CA ALA A 231 -20.79 10.74 13.79
C ALA A 231 -21.05 11.42 12.43
N ALA A 232 -21.68 12.61 12.43
CA ALA A 232 -21.90 13.39 11.22
C ALA A 232 -20.59 13.98 10.66
N GLU A 233 -19.68 14.41 11.53
CA GLU A 233 -18.35 14.90 11.13
C GLU A 233 -17.52 13.77 10.51
N ILE A 234 -17.47 12.60 11.18
CA ILE A 234 -16.78 11.41 10.67
C ILE A 234 -17.39 10.98 9.33
N HIS A 235 -18.73 10.97 9.21
CA HIS A 235 -19.39 10.65 7.95
C HIS A 235 -18.94 11.58 6.82
N ASN A 236 -18.85 12.89 7.07
CA ASN A 236 -18.41 13.85 6.05
C ASN A 236 -16.95 13.62 5.63
N GLU A 237 -16.05 13.31 6.56
CA GLU A 237 -14.66 12.98 6.26
C GLU A 237 -14.54 11.71 5.40
N VAL A 238 -15.35 10.70 5.72
CA VAL A 238 -15.41 9.44 4.96
C VAL A 238 -15.96 9.68 3.55
N VAL A 239 -16.98 10.52 3.38
CA VAL A 239 -17.50 10.91 2.05
C VAL A 239 -16.43 11.65 1.25
N GLU A 240 -15.73 12.62 1.83
CA GLU A 240 -14.68 13.37 1.13
C GLU A 240 -13.55 12.45 0.66
N THR A 241 -13.13 11.53 1.53
CA THR A 241 -12.14 10.49 1.20
C THR A 241 -12.60 9.65 0.02
N LEU A 242 -13.88 9.25 0.02
CA LEU A 242 -14.47 8.42 -1.01
C LEU A 242 -14.51 9.15 -2.37
N GLU A 243 -15.02 10.39 -2.38
CA GLU A 243 -15.11 11.22 -3.59
C GLU A 243 -13.72 11.45 -4.20
N ARG A 244 -12.72 11.75 -3.37
CA ARG A 244 -11.33 11.92 -3.81
C ARG A 244 -10.76 10.64 -4.43
N ALA A 245 -11.01 9.49 -3.79
CA ALA A 245 -10.56 8.20 -4.30
C ALA A 245 -11.20 7.85 -5.64
N ILE A 246 -12.50 8.12 -5.81
CA ILE A 246 -13.22 7.92 -7.08
C ILE A 246 -12.58 8.75 -8.20
N ILE A 247 -12.38 10.05 -7.97
CA ILE A 247 -11.76 10.95 -8.96
C ILE A 247 -10.38 10.44 -9.37
N HIS A 248 -9.53 10.08 -8.39
CA HIS A 248 -8.18 9.60 -8.67
C HIS A 248 -8.19 8.27 -9.43
N LEU A 249 -9.06 7.33 -9.06
CA LEU A 249 -9.16 6.03 -9.72
C LEU A 249 -9.70 6.16 -11.14
N GLN A 250 -10.69 7.02 -11.38
CA GLN A 250 -11.22 7.32 -12.72
C GLN A 250 -10.12 7.83 -13.65
N GLU A 251 -9.26 8.73 -13.18
CA GLU A 251 -8.15 9.23 -13.97
C GLU A 251 -7.14 8.14 -14.34
N MET A 252 -6.98 7.11 -13.48
CA MET A 252 -6.10 5.96 -13.71
C MET A 252 -6.72 4.86 -14.59
N VAL A 253 -8.04 4.83 -14.82
CA VAL A 253 -8.71 3.75 -15.58
C VAL A 253 -8.11 3.58 -16.98
N ALA A 254 -7.74 4.69 -17.63
CA ALA A 254 -7.21 4.67 -18.99
C ALA A 254 -5.85 3.94 -19.12
N CYS A 255 -5.08 3.84 -18.03
CA CYS A 255 -3.73 3.25 -18.04
C CYS A 255 -3.60 1.99 -17.18
N HIS A 256 -4.57 1.72 -16.30
CA HIS A 256 -4.52 0.61 -15.36
C HIS A 256 -5.87 -0.12 -15.28
N ARG A 257 -5.92 -1.37 -15.78
CA ARG A 257 -7.11 -2.22 -15.65
C ARG A 257 -7.53 -2.45 -14.20
N PHE A 258 -6.56 -2.55 -13.28
CA PHE A 258 -6.86 -2.69 -11.85
C PHE A 258 -7.51 -1.43 -11.25
N ALA A 259 -7.28 -0.23 -11.83
CA ALA A 259 -7.96 0.98 -11.34
C ALA A 259 -9.48 0.92 -11.57
N ALA A 260 -9.94 0.33 -12.69
CA ALA A 260 -11.36 0.09 -12.93
C ALA A 260 -11.97 -0.88 -11.92
N GLN A 261 -11.23 -1.95 -11.58
CA GLN A 261 -11.64 -2.89 -10.55
C GLN A 261 -11.67 -2.25 -9.15
N ALA A 262 -10.64 -1.49 -8.79
CA ALA A 262 -10.59 -0.75 -7.53
C ALA A 262 -11.74 0.25 -7.42
N LEU A 263 -12.06 0.98 -8.49
CA LEU A 263 -13.20 1.90 -8.56
C LEU A 263 -14.51 1.16 -8.31
N SER A 264 -14.70 0.01 -8.97
CA SER A 264 -15.90 -0.83 -8.78
C SER A 264 -16.06 -1.30 -7.33
N ILE A 265 -14.95 -1.70 -6.69
CA ILE A 265 -14.94 -2.10 -5.28
C ILE A 265 -15.34 -0.91 -4.40
N VAL A 266 -14.71 0.25 -4.59
CA VAL A 266 -14.98 1.47 -3.81
C VAL A 266 -16.46 1.88 -3.91
N LEU A 267 -17.03 1.87 -5.12
CA LEU A 267 -18.44 2.20 -5.34
C LEU A 267 -19.39 1.18 -4.69
N TYR A 268 -19.05 -0.10 -4.75
CA TYR A 268 -19.82 -1.15 -4.07
C TYR A 268 -19.82 -0.94 -2.55
N LEU A 269 -18.65 -0.68 -1.97
CA LEU A 269 -18.49 -0.46 -0.53
C LEU A 269 -19.23 0.79 -0.04
N ALA A 270 -19.21 1.86 -0.82
CA ALA A 270 -19.98 3.07 -0.52
C ALA A 270 -21.49 2.79 -0.48
N LYS A 271 -21.98 2.00 -1.45
CA LYS A 271 -23.39 1.60 -1.51
C LYS A 271 -23.78 0.70 -0.34
N GLU A 272 -22.95 -0.28 -0.01
CA GLU A 272 -23.19 -1.19 1.12
C GLU A 272 -23.17 -0.44 2.46
N GLY A 273 -22.26 0.51 2.63
CA GLY A 273 -22.19 1.37 3.81
C GLY A 273 -23.30 2.42 3.91
N ASN A 274 -24.22 2.49 2.93
CA ASN A 274 -25.25 3.53 2.81
C ASN A 274 -24.68 4.96 2.86
N ILE A 275 -23.47 5.15 2.31
CA ILE A 275 -22.77 6.43 2.28
C ILE A 275 -23.25 7.16 1.03
N ALA A 276 -24.03 8.22 1.22
CA ALA A 276 -24.51 9.04 0.10
C ALA A 276 -23.38 9.99 -0.38
N PHE A 277 -22.98 9.86 -1.64
CA PHE A 277 -22.02 10.75 -2.31
C PHE A 277 -22.61 11.23 -3.64
N LYS A 278 -22.11 12.35 -4.18
CA LYS A 278 -22.60 12.88 -5.46
C LYS A 278 -22.10 12.01 -6.61
N SER A 279 -22.95 11.11 -7.08
CA SER A 279 -22.64 10.10 -8.11
C SER A 279 -22.96 10.55 -9.54
N ASP A 280 -23.26 11.83 -9.78
CA ASP A 280 -23.97 12.26 -10.99
C ASP A 280 -23.23 12.03 -12.33
N ASP A 281 -21.93 11.71 -12.33
CA ASP A 281 -21.12 11.53 -13.56
C ASP A 281 -20.45 10.14 -13.71
N LEU A 282 -20.86 9.12 -12.94
CA LEU A 282 -20.18 7.81 -12.96
C LEU A 282 -20.76 6.85 -14.00
N GLU A 283 -20.23 6.91 -15.23
CA GLU A 283 -20.39 5.81 -16.19
C GLU A 283 -19.62 4.57 -15.71
N ILE A 284 -20.34 3.59 -15.20
CA ILE A 284 -19.80 2.25 -14.96
C ILE A 284 -19.53 1.64 -16.33
N VAL A 285 -18.26 1.58 -16.75
CA VAL A 285 -17.85 0.88 -17.97
C VAL A 285 -18.22 -0.60 -17.80
N ASP A 286 -19.18 -1.05 -18.61
CA ASP A 286 -19.63 -2.44 -18.64
C ASP A 286 -18.64 -3.23 -19.49
N ASP A 287 -17.65 -3.87 -18.86
CA ASP A 287 -16.65 -4.67 -19.57
C ASP A 287 -17.11 -6.13 -19.65
N HIS A 288 -17.84 -6.43 -20.74
CA HIS A 288 -18.33 -7.75 -21.10
C HIS A 288 -17.25 -8.67 -21.69
N ASP A 289 -15.97 -8.25 -21.70
CA ASP A 289 -14.88 -8.97 -22.38
C ASP A 289 -13.72 -9.29 -21.41
N GLN A 290 -13.94 -10.23 -20.51
CA GLN A 290 -12.90 -10.81 -19.66
C GLN A 290 -12.01 -11.79 -20.47
N PRO A 291 -10.71 -11.51 -20.73
CA PRO A 291 -9.77 -12.56 -21.08
C PRO A 291 -9.49 -13.43 -19.85
N ARG A 292 -9.62 -14.75 -20.02
CA ARG A 292 -9.47 -15.81 -19.01
C ARG A 292 -8.12 -15.86 -18.28
N ASP A 293 -7.16 -15.01 -18.64
CA ASP A 293 -5.78 -15.06 -18.14
C ASP A 293 -5.57 -14.37 -16.78
N LEU A 294 -6.57 -13.64 -16.25
CA LEU A 294 -6.46 -12.99 -14.94
C LEU A 294 -6.71 -13.92 -13.74
N HIS A 295 -7.20 -15.14 -13.98
CA HIS A 295 -7.30 -16.19 -12.96
C HIS A 295 -5.95 -16.61 -12.38
N MET A 296 -4.84 -16.25 -13.07
CA MET A 296 -3.48 -16.50 -12.60
C MET A 296 -3.02 -15.50 -11.52
N PHE A 297 -3.64 -14.32 -11.44
CA PHE A 297 -3.19 -13.22 -10.57
C PHE A 297 -4.08 -12.99 -9.33
N PHE A 298 -5.32 -13.49 -9.34
CA PHE A 298 -6.27 -13.34 -8.22
C PHE A 298 -7.11 -14.60 -8.07
N SER A 299 -6.69 -15.56 -7.23
CA SER A 299 -7.54 -16.71 -6.89
C SER A 299 -8.66 -16.37 -5.90
N ASP A 300 -8.54 -15.26 -5.16
CA ASP A 300 -9.46 -14.96 -4.03
C ASP A 300 -10.25 -13.65 -4.16
N VAL A 301 -10.19 -12.95 -5.30
CA VAL A 301 -11.12 -11.84 -5.58
C VAL A 301 -12.26 -12.40 -6.45
N PRO A 302 -13.47 -12.57 -5.93
CA PRO A 302 -14.56 -13.12 -6.72
C PRO A 302 -14.85 -12.20 -7.91
N ALA A 303 -14.90 -12.78 -9.11
CA ALA A 303 -15.39 -12.10 -10.30
C ALA A 303 -16.77 -11.48 -10.02
N ARG A 304 -17.12 -10.40 -10.72
CA ARG A 304 -18.39 -9.66 -10.55
C ARG A 304 -19.63 -10.57 -10.58
N ASP A 305 -19.59 -11.65 -11.36
CA ASP A 305 -20.65 -12.67 -11.45
C ASP A 305 -20.73 -13.62 -10.23
N SER A 306 -19.63 -13.73 -9.46
CA SER A 306 -19.49 -14.55 -8.25
C SER A 306 -19.85 -13.81 -6.95
N ILE A 307 -20.13 -12.51 -7.01
CA ILE A 307 -20.60 -11.73 -5.85
C ILE A 307 -22.02 -12.20 -5.42
N SER A 308 -22.84 -12.68 -6.36
CA SER A 308 -24.20 -13.15 -6.10
C SER A 308 -24.27 -14.48 -5.30
N PRO A 309 -23.44 -15.53 -5.54
CA PRO A 309 -23.41 -16.73 -4.70
C PRO A 309 -22.66 -16.55 -3.36
N LEU A 310 -21.70 -15.62 -3.25
CA LEU A 310 -21.02 -15.34 -1.97
C LEU A 310 -21.99 -14.74 -0.94
N ALA A 311 -22.82 -13.78 -1.39
CA ALA A 311 -23.90 -13.20 -0.58
C ALA A 311 -24.92 -14.26 -0.14
N ARG A 312 -25.28 -15.21 -1.02
CA ARG A 312 -26.18 -16.34 -0.68
C ARG A 312 -25.59 -17.35 0.29
N LYS A 313 -24.27 -17.59 0.27
CA LYS A 313 -23.61 -18.49 1.24
C LYS A 313 -23.50 -17.86 2.63
N LEU A 314 -23.31 -16.54 2.71
CA LEU A 314 -23.33 -15.78 3.98
C LEU A 314 -24.72 -15.79 4.63
N ASP A 315 -25.78 -15.73 3.83
CA ASP A 315 -27.18 -15.80 4.32
C ASP A 315 -27.57 -17.21 4.81
N GLN A 316 -26.95 -18.27 4.26
CA GLN A 316 -27.23 -19.67 4.64
C GLN A 316 -26.39 -20.15 5.83
N ALA A 317 -25.23 -19.54 6.08
CA ALA A 317 -24.40 -19.82 7.25
C ALA A 317 -24.85 -18.93 8.41
N GLY A 318 -26.01 -19.25 9.02
CA GLY A 318 -26.61 -18.57 10.17
C GLY A 318 -25.73 -18.55 11.43
N THR A 319 -24.61 -17.84 11.36
CA THR A 319 -23.65 -17.66 12.44
C THR A 319 -23.78 -16.21 12.88
N SER A 320 -24.49 -16.03 13.98
CA SER A 320 -24.55 -14.78 14.73
C SER A 320 -23.15 -14.47 15.28
N MET A 321 -22.31 -13.83 14.46
CA MET A 321 -21.13 -13.10 14.89
C MET A 321 -20.88 -12.04 13.82
N GLN A 322 -21.04 -10.77 14.19
CA GLN A 322 -20.86 -9.63 13.29
C GLN A 322 -19.42 -9.58 12.78
N ILE A 323 -19.19 -10.15 11.58
CA ILE A 323 -17.92 -10.01 10.87
C ILE A 323 -17.84 -8.55 10.39
N PRO A 324 -16.75 -7.80 10.69
CA PRO A 324 -16.58 -6.45 10.16
C PRO A 324 -16.67 -6.45 8.63
N MET A 325 -17.40 -5.48 8.07
CA MET A 325 -17.88 -5.46 6.67
C MET A 325 -16.79 -5.67 5.59
N PHE A 326 -15.51 -5.47 5.92
CA PHE A 326 -14.42 -5.39 4.95
C PHE A 326 -13.30 -6.43 5.13
N ARG A 327 -13.46 -7.39 6.07
CA ARG A 327 -12.48 -8.48 6.28
C ARG A 327 -12.35 -9.42 5.07
N SER A 328 -13.35 -9.48 4.18
CA SER A 328 -13.43 -10.49 3.10
C SER A 328 -12.69 -10.11 1.82
N LEU A 329 -12.48 -8.81 1.55
CA LEU A 329 -11.92 -8.35 0.27
C LEU A 329 -10.46 -8.77 0.08
N VAL A 330 -9.79 -9.11 1.17
CA VAL A 330 -8.40 -9.49 1.20
C VAL A 330 -8.26 -10.47 2.38
N ALA A 331 -8.78 -11.69 2.22
CA ALA A 331 -8.60 -12.79 3.18
C ALA A 331 -7.14 -13.25 3.19
N GLN A 332 -6.24 -12.37 3.62
CA GLN A 332 -4.82 -12.65 3.73
C GLN A 332 -4.61 -13.51 4.97
N ALA A 333 -3.88 -14.60 4.79
CA ALA A 333 -3.34 -15.38 5.89
C ALA A 333 -2.26 -14.55 6.59
N TYR A 334 -2.71 -13.60 7.41
CA TYR A 334 -1.85 -12.98 8.40
C TYR A 334 -1.47 -14.04 9.44
N GLY A 335 -0.25 -13.96 9.96
CA GLY A 335 0.14 -14.65 11.18
C GLY A 335 -0.97 -14.44 12.22
N ARG A 336 -1.44 -15.53 12.82
CA ARG A 336 -2.60 -15.47 13.71
C ARG A 336 -2.25 -14.62 14.92
N VAL A 337 -2.97 -13.51 15.09
CA VAL A 337 -3.08 -12.85 16.40
C VAL A 337 -3.72 -13.90 17.33
N PRO A 338 -3.05 -14.32 18.42
CA PRO A 338 -3.60 -15.35 19.30
C PRO A 338 -4.86 -14.86 20.01
N GLU A 339 -5.81 -15.77 20.24
CA GLU A 339 -7.09 -15.46 20.90
C GLU A 339 -7.07 -15.85 22.38
N GLY A 340 -7.91 -15.19 23.20
CA GLY A 340 -8.08 -15.50 24.62
C GLY A 340 -6.86 -15.15 25.47
N LYS A 341 -6.48 -16.01 26.42
CA LYS A 341 -5.39 -15.73 27.39
C LYS A 341 -4.02 -15.51 26.73
N ALA A 342 -3.81 -16.03 25.53
CA ALA A 342 -2.57 -15.84 24.78
C ALA A 342 -2.45 -14.44 24.13
N LEU A 343 -3.54 -13.68 24.06
CA LEU A 343 -3.54 -12.30 23.54
C LEU A 343 -2.76 -11.36 24.47
N ASP A 344 -3.02 -11.43 25.78
CA ASP A 344 -2.31 -10.63 26.79
C ASP A 344 -0.81 -10.97 26.83
N GLU A 345 -0.47 -12.27 26.70
CA GLU A 345 0.91 -12.76 26.65
C GLU A 345 1.68 -12.24 25.42
N THR A 346 0.98 -11.90 24.34
CA THR A 346 1.56 -11.29 23.14
C THR A 346 1.58 -9.76 23.19
N GLY A 347 1.07 -9.15 24.26
CA GLY A 347 1.09 -7.70 24.48
C GLY A 347 -0.05 -6.94 23.79
N PHE A 348 -1.12 -7.63 23.41
CA PHE A 348 -2.30 -7.03 22.80
C PHE A 348 -3.51 -7.13 23.74
N GLN A 349 -4.46 -6.20 23.59
CA GLN A 349 -5.73 -6.19 24.30
C GLN A 349 -6.84 -5.82 23.31
N GLU A 350 -7.97 -6.53 23.29
CA GLU A 350 -9.11 -6.20 22.42
C GLU A 350 -9.78 -4.88 22.86
N LEU A 351 -10.23 -4.09 21.88
CA LEU A 351 -10.86 -2.77 22.09
C LEU A 351 -12.35 -2.85 22.43
#